data_AF-A0A943ZAT0-F1
#
_entry.id   AF-A0A943ZAT0-F1
#
_cell.length_a   1.000
_cell.length_b   1.000
_cell.length_c   1.000
_cell.angle_alpha   90.00
_cell.angle_beta   90.00
_cell.angle_gamma   90.00
#
_symmetry.space_group_name_H-M   'P 1'
#
loop_
_entity.id
_entity.type
_entity.pdbx_description
1 polymer ?
#
loop_
_entity_poly.entity_id
_entity_poly.type
_entity_poly.pdbx_seq_one_letter_code
_entity_poly.pdbx_strand_id
1 'polypeptide(L)'
;MKKYVLSVGDRKPVHIEIMNVDNNVLVSGELRTYRLDYDMETSAVILRFSLQESDMIYSLQLGEAEDVLATDFMTPQEIFFTIVGFLGEVIHSAKSFGRTLAMKLDNDASRVYVKDLLQSNDSYRVFMGALTY
;
A
#
# COMPACT_ATOMS: atom_id res chain seq x y z
N MET A 1 33.88 14.33 16.34
CA MET A 1 32.64 14.50 15.57
C MET A 1 31.87 13.18 15.65
N LYS A 2 30.80 13.11 16.47
CA LYS A 2 30.01 11.87 16.62
C LYS A 2 29.13 11.70 15.39
N LYS A 3 29.36 10.63 14.63
CA LYS A 3 28.59 10.28 13.45
C LYS A 3 27.27 9.66 13.94
N TYR A 4 26.20 10.44 13.96
CA TYR A 4 24.86 9.91 14.14
C TYR A 4 24.47 9.20 12.85
N VAL A 5 24.82 7.93 12.75
CA VAL A 5 24.19 7.06 11.76
C VAL A 5 22.82 6.77 12.34
N LEU A 6 21.76 7.23 11.69
CA LEU A 6 20.43 6.66 11.86
C LEU A 6 20.58 5.20 11.44
N SER A 7 20.96 4.33 12.38
CA SER A 7 21.05 2.91 12.11
C SER A 7 19.65 2.50 11.69
N VAL A 8 19.54 2.13 10.43
CA VAL A 8 18.39 1.45 9.90
C VAL A 8 18.41 0.09 10.60
N GLY A 9 17.91 0.03 11.83
CA GLY A 9 17.90 -1.19 12.64
C GLY A 9 17.28 -2.31 11.83
N ASP A 10 17.92 -3.49 11.88
CA ASP A 10 17.58 -4.74 11.20
C ASP A 10 16.20 -4.71 10.51
N ARG A 11 16.12 -4.03 9.36
CA ARG A 11 14.85 -3.86 8.67
C ARG A 11 14.51 -5.23 8.13
N LYS A 12 13.53 -5.88 8.76
CA LYS A 12 13.00 -7.13 8.24
C LYS A 12 12.48 -6.87 6.82
N PRO A 13 12.70 -7.82 5.90
CA PRO A 13 12.08 -7.72 4.59
C PRO A 13 10.56 -7.67 4.76
N VAL A 14 9.90 -6.94 3.86
CA VAL A 14 8.45 -6.75 3.93
C VAL A 14 7.83 -7.81 3.06
N HIS A 15 7.15 -8.75 3.70
CA HIS A 15 6.27 -9.67 3.01
C HIS A 15 5.01 -8.92 2.58
N ILE A 16 4.69 -8.93 1.29
CA ILE A 16 3.43 -8.43 0.75
C ILE A 16 2.57 -9.61 0.32
N GLU A 17 1.29 -9.54 0.65
CA GLU A 17 0.29 -10.52 0.22
C GLU A 17 -0.95 -9.77 -0.29
N ILE A 18 -1.31 -10.00 -1.55
CA ILE A 18 -2.50 -9.44 -2.18
C ILE A 18 -3.38 -10.61 -2.60
N MET A 19 -4.59 -10.65 -2.05
CA MET A 19 -5.60 -11.66 -2.37
C MET A 19 -6.78 -11.02 -3.10
N ASN A 20 -7.57 -11.81 -3.82
CA ASN A 20 -8.90 -11.37 -4.23
C ASN A 20 -9.91 -11.51 -3.07
N VAL A 21 -11.14 -11.02 -3.25
CA VAL A 21 -12.22 -11.16 -2.25
C VAL A 21 -12.60 -12.61 -1.92
N ASP A 22 -12.34 -13.55 -2.82
CA ASP A 22 -12.51 -15.00 -2.59
C ASP A 22 -11.34 -15.63 -1.81
N ASN A 23 -10.35 -14.82 -1.41
CA ASN A 23 -9.10 -15.22 -0.75
C ASN A 23 -8.15 -16.06 -1.64
N ASN A 24 -8.25 -15.96 -2.96
CA ASN A 24 -7.24 -16.46 -3.87
C ASN A 24 -6.03 -15.51 -3.86
N VAL A 25 -4.83 -16.06 -3.65
CA VAL A 25 -3.58 -15.29 -3.66
C VAL A 25 -3.25 -14.85 -5.09
N LEU A 26 -3.19 -13.54 -5.31
CA LEU A 26 -2.79 -12.93 -6.57
C LEU A 26 -1.30 -12.60 -6.58
N VAL A 27 -0.79 -12.10 -5.46
CA VAL A 27 0.61 -11.71 -5.27
C VAL A 27 1.04 -12.11 -3.87
N SER A 28 2.19 -12.77 -3.75
CA SER A 28 2.78 -13.12 -2.45
C SER A 28 4.30 -13.16 -2.56
N GLY A 29 5.00 -12.48 -1.67
CA GLY A 29 6.46 -12.56 -1.60
C GLY A 29 7.10 -11.40 -0.87
N GLU A 30 8.43 -11.47 -0.74
CA GLU A 30 9.23 -10.40 -0.15
C GLU A 30 9.45 -9.26 -1.14
N LEU A 31 9.20 -8.02 -0.71
CA LEU A 31 9.48 -6.83 -1.51
C LEU A 31 10.98 -6.68 -1.77
N ARG A 32 11.36 -6.56 -3.04
CA ARG A 32 12.71 -6.19 -3.48
C ARG A 32 12.86 -4.68 -3.58
N THR A 33 11.97 -4.05 -4.34
CA THR A 33 11.89 -2.60 -4.49
C THR A 33 10.43 -2.16 -4.54
N TYR A 34 10.17 -0.93 -4.13
CA TYR A 34 8.90 -0.27 -4.36
C TYR A 34 9.11 1.23 -4.54
N ARG A 35 8.18 1.88 -5.23
CA ARG A 35 8.07 3.33 -5.32
C ARG A 35 6.61 3.74 -5.35
N LEU A 36 6.36 4.97 -4.90
CA LEU A 36 5.05 5.61 -4.96
C LEU A 36 5.14 6.72 -6.00
N ASP A 37 4.34 6.59 -7.06
CA ASP A 37 4.12 7.63 -8.06
C ASP A 37 2.74 8.25 -7.81
N TYR A 38 2.50 9.43 -8.39
CA TYR A 38 1.20 10.10 -8.34
C TYR A 38 0.73 10.42 -9.75
N ASP A 39 -0.49 10.01 -10.06
CA ASP A 39 -1.17 10.37 -11.29
C ASP A 39 -2.04 11.60 -11.03
N MET A 40 -1.66 12.72 -11.63
CA MET A 40 -2.38 13.99 -11.48
C MET A 40 -3.74 14.00 -12.18
N GLU A 41 -3.95 13.18 -13.21
CA GLU A 41 -5.20 13.16 -13.96
C GLU A 41 -6.29 12.44 -13.16
N THR A 42 -5.94 11.28 -12.60
CA THR A 42 -6.87 10.45 -11.81
C THR A 42 -6.84 10.76 -10.31
N SER A 43 -5.91 11.61 -9.88
CA SER A 43 -5.59 11.83 -8.45
C SER A 43 -5.26 10.55 -7.68
N ALA A 44 -4.78 9.53 -8.39
CA ALA A 44 -4.45 8.24 -7.80
C ALA A 44 -2.97 8.14 -7.44
N VAL A 45 -2.70 7.50 -6.32
CA VAL A 45 -1.36 7.04 -5.94
C VAL A 45 -1.10 5.69 -6.59
N ILE A 46 0.07 5.53 -7.20
CA ILE A 46 0.48 4.29 -7.85
C ILE A 46 1.63 3.69 -7.05
N LEU A 47 1.38 2.58 -6.35
CA LEU A 47 2.41 1.76 -5.73
C LEU A 47 2.96 0.78 -6.77
N ARG A 48 4.16 1.04 -7.27
CA ARG A 48 4.89 0.11 -8.14
C ARG A 48 5.89 -0.67 -7.35
N PHE A 49 5.92 -2.00 -7.49
CA PHE A 49 6.81 -2.85 -6.71
C PHE A 49 7.25 -4.11 -7.46
N SER A 50 8.34 -4.71 -6.98
CA SER A 50 8.85 -5.99 -7.44
C SER A 50 9.14 -6.91 -6.25
N LEU A 51 9.11 -8.22 -6.50
CA LEU A 51 9.40 -9.23 -5.49
C LEU A 51 10.85 -9.74 -5.63
N GLN A 52 11.41 -10.31 -4.57
CA GLN A 52 12.80 -10.83 -4.60
C GLN A 52 12.99 -11.97 -5.60
N GLU A 53 11.98 -12.81 -5.79
CA GLU A 53 12.02 -14.01 -6.62
C GLU A 53 11.33 -13.82 -7.99
N SER A 54 10.99 -12.58 -8.37
CA SER A 54 10.26 -12.29 -9.60
C SER A 54 10.80 -11.03 -10.28
N ASP A 55 10.98 -11.10 -11.60
CA ASP A 55 11.30 -9.93 -12.43
C ASP A 55 10.05 -9.12 -12.84
N MET A 56 8.86 -9.59 -12.45
CA MET A 56 7.58 -8.96 -12.73
C MET A 56 7.44 -7.66 -11.92
N ILE A 57 6.91 -6.62 -12.58
CA ILE A 57 6.64 -5.33 -11.95
C ILE A 57 5.14 -5.21 -11.76
N TYR A 58 4.73 -5.17 -10.50
CA TYR A 58 3.34 -4.97 -10.12
C TYR A 58 3.08 -3.47 -9.96
N SER A 59 1.87 -3.05 -10.33
CA SER A 59 1.41 -1.67 -10.20
C SER A 59 0.01 -1.67 -9.60
N LEU A 60 -0.09 -1.18 -8.36
CA LEU A 60 -1.33 -1.04 -7.61
C LEU A 60 -1.74 0.44 -7.61
N GLN A 61 -2.86 0.75 -8.25
CA GLN A 61 -3.44 2.09 -8.25
C GLN A 61 -4.40 2.24 -7.06
N LEU A 62 -4.31 3.36 -6.35
CA LEU A 62 -5.08 3.69 -5.16
C LEU A 62 -5.59 5.12 -5.26
N GLY A 63 -6.91 5.29 -5.38
CA GLY A 63 -7.62 6.54 -5.19
C GLY A 63 -8.41 6.51 -3.87
N GLU A 64 -8.77 7.68 -3.35
CA GLU A 64 -9.70 7.74 -2.21
C GLU A 64 -11.06 7.16 -2.58
N ALA A 65 -11.75 6.63 -1.58
CA ALA A 65 -13.09 6.07 -1.75
C ALA A 65 -14.13 7.17 -2.02
N GLU A 66 -15.14 6.87 -2.85
CA GLU A 66 -16.17 7.86 -3.26
C GLU A 66 -16.92 8.48 -2.07
N ASP A 67 -17.13 7.70 -1.01
CA ASP A 67 -17.78 8.16 0.22
C ASP A 67 -16.94 9.21 0.96
N VAL A 68 -15.63 9.02 1.02
CA VAL A 68 -14.68 9.99 1.59
C VAL A 68 -14.69 11.29 0.77
N LEU A 69 -14.67 11.18 -0.57
CA LEU A 69 -14.73 12.32 -1.48
C LEU A 69 -16.07 13.05 -1.43
N ALA A 70 -17.16 12.36 -1.07
CA ALA A 70 -18.48 12.96 -0.93
C ALA A 70 -18.65 13.73 0.38
N THR A 71 -17.90 13.35 1.43
CA THR A 71 -17.97 13.99 2.75
C THR A 71 -17.01 15.18 2.89
N ASP A 72 -15.83 15.13 2.26
CA ASP A 72 -14.81 16.16 2.35
C ASP A 72 -14.34 16.58 0.94
N PHE A 73 -14.35 17.88 0.65
CA PHE A 73 -13.72 18.42 -0.54
C PHE A 73 -12.21 18.41 -0.37
N MET A 74 -11.58 17.26 -0.63
CA MET A 74 -10.13 17.14 -0.64
C MET A 74 -9.57 17.57 -2.00
N THR A 75 -8.50 18.37 -1.96
CA THR A 75 -7.69 18.65 -3.15
C THR A 75 -6.92 17.39 -3.59
N PRO A 76 -6.54 17.28 -4.87
CA PRO A 76 -5.68 16.21 -5.36
C PRO A 76 -4.40 16.03 -4.52
N GLN A 77 -3.80 17.14 -4.05
CA GLN A 77 -2.62 17.09 -3.18
C GLN A 77 -2.93 16.49 -1.80
N GLU A 78 -4.07 16.83 -1.20
CA GLU A 78 -4.49 16.25 0.08
C GLU A 78 -4.78 14.76 -0.05
N ILE A 79 -5.43 14.34 -1.14
CA ILE A 79 -5.61 12.92 -1.48
C ILE A 79 -4.24 12.21 -1.53
N PHE A 80 -3.29 12.74 -2.30
CA PHE A 80 -1.94 12.18 -2.38
C PHE A 80 -1.29 12.00 -1.02
N PHE A 81 -1.23 13.06 -0.20
CA PHE A 81 -0.58 12.99 1.11
C PHE A 81 -1.31 12.05 2.07
N THR A 82 -2.63 11.95 2.00
CA THR A 82 -3.42 11.05 2.84
C THR A 82 -3.16 9.58 2.51
N ILE A 83 -3.11 9.22 1.22
CA ILE A 83 -2.82 7.86 0.80
C ILE A 83 -1.35 7.50 1.09
N VAL A 84 -0.40 8.36 0.72
CA VAL A 84 1.03 8.11 0.94
C VAL A 84 1.38 8.06 2.43
N GLY A 85 0.78 8.93 3.24
CA GLY A 85 0.97 8.92 4.69
C GLY A 85 0.59 7.57 5.30
N PHE A 86 -0.63 7.11 5.00
CA PHE A 86 -1.10 5.81 5.45
C PHE A 86 -0.24 4.64 4.96
N LEU A 87 0.07 4.57 3.66
CA LEU A 87 0.94 3.51 3.13
C LEU A 87 2.33 3.55 3.79
N GLY A 88 2.87 4.73 4.02
CA GLY A 88 4.15 4.94 4.71
C GLY A 88 4.14 4.34 6.12
N GLU A 89 3.07 4.60 6.88
CA GLU A 89 2.90 4.06 8.24
C GLU A 89 2.72 2.54 8.25
N VAL A 90 1.89 1.99 7.36
CA VAL A 90 1.66 0.55 7.26
C VAL A 90 2.93 -0.19 6.82
N ILE A 91 3.65 0.32 5.81
CA ILE A 91 4.93 -0.25 5.37
C ILE A 91 5.99 -0.13 6.49
N HIS A 92 6.00 0.98 7.22
CA HIS A 92 6.89 1.14 8.36
C HIS A 92 6.58 0.10 9.44
N SER A 93 5.32 -0.09 9.79
CA SER A 93 4.87 -1.11 10.75
C SER A 93 5.27 -2.52 10.29
N ALA A 94 5.07 -2.84 9.01
CA ALA A 94 5.50 -4.11 8.42
C ALA A 94 7.02 -4.34 8.59
N LYS A 95 7.85 -3.33 8.28
CA LYS A 95 9.32 -3.39 8.44
C LYS A 95 9.76 -3.52 9.89
N SER A 96 9.16 -2.74 10.78
CA SER A 96 9.59 -2.63 12.19
C SER A 96 9.18 -3.86 13.00
N PHE A 97 8.00 -4.43 12.71
CA PHE A 97 7.45 -5.55 13.49
C PHE A 97 7.50 -6.90 12.75
N GLY A 98 7.89 -6.93 11.48
CA GLY A 98 7.89 -8.14 10.65
C GLY A 98 6.47 -8.64 10.38
N ARG A 99 5.54 -7.71 10.15
CA ARG A 99 4.15 -8.02 9.81
C ARG A 99 3.99 -8.08 8.29
N THR A 100 3.08 -8.93 7.83
CA THR A 100 2.68 -8.97 6.42
C THR A 100 1.89 -7.72 6.05
N LEU A 101 2.30 -7.06 4.96
CA LEU A 101 1.49 -6.05 4.28
C LEU A 101 0.40 -6.78 3.49
N ALA A 102 -0.75 -6.98 4.14
CA ALA A 102 -1.87 -7.71 3.56
C ALA A 102 -2.86 -6.77 2.87
N MET A 103 -3.31 -7.15 1.68
CA MET A 103 -4.31 -6.42 0.91
C MET A 103 -5.33 -7.39 0.31
N LYS A 104 -6.57 -6.90 0.12
CA LYS A 104 -7.60 -7.59 -0.65
C LYS A 104 -8.05 -6.73 -1.83
N LEU A 105 -8.26 -7.37 -2.96
CA LEU A 105 -8.69 -6.75 -4.21
C LEU A 105 -10.09 -7.24 -4.57
N ASP A 106 -10.99 -6.29 -4.75
CA ASP A 106 -12.31 -6.50 -5.33
C ASP A 106 -12.32 -5.88 -6.73
N ASN A 107 -12.10 -6.70 -7.75
CA ASN A 107 -12.08 -6.22 -9.13
C ASN A 107 -13.46 -5.78 -9.61
N ASP A 108 -14.53 -6.41 -9.13
CA ASP A 108 -15.89 -6.11 -9.54
C ASP A 108 -16.32 -4.73 -9.01
N ALA A 109 -15.95 -4.41 -7.76
CA ALA A 109 -16.19 -3.11 -7.15
C ALA A 109 -15.08 -2.08 -7.40
N SER A 110 -13.98 -2.46 -8.08
CA SER A 110 -12.77 -1.64 -8.23
C SER A 110 -12.26 -1.09 -6.90
N ARG A 111 -12.15 -1.97 -5.89
CA ARG A 111 -11.74 -1.61 -4.52
C ARG A 111 -10.50 -2.37 -4.08
N VAL A 112 -9.67 -1.67 -3.32
CA VAL A 112 -8.51 -2.23 -2.63
C VAL A 112 -8.68 -2.01 -1.14
N TYR A 113 -8.63 -3.10 -0.38
CA TYR A 113 -8.67 -3.10 1.07
C TYR A 113 -7.25 -3.30 1.57
N VAL A 114 -6.65 -2.27 2.18
CA VAL A 114 -5.31 -2.37 2.75
C VAL A 114 -5.46 -2.55 4.25
N LYS A 115 -4.87 -3.62 4.79
CA LYS A 115 -4.93 -3.90 6.22
C LYS A 115 -4.24 -2.80 7.01
N ASP A 116 -4.96 -2.24 7.99
CA ASP A 116 -4.41 -1.23 8.89
C ASP A 116 -3.59 -1.92 9.98
N LEU A 117 -2.26 -1.89 9.82
CA LEU A 117 -1.33 -2.49 10.78
C LEU A 117 -1.10 -1.63 12.02
N LEU A 118 -1.74 -0.46 12.14
CA LEU A 118 -1.66 0.41 13.32
C LEU A 118 -2.73 0.04 14.34
N GLN A 119 -3.80 -0.61 13.90
CA GLN A 119 -4.88 -1.07 14.77
C GLN A 119 -4.66 -2.52 15.21
N SER A 120 -5.13 -2.85 16.42
CA SER A 120 -5.06 -4.21 16.96
C SER A 120 -6.12 -5.14 16.38
N ASN A 121 -7.17 -4.58 15.79
CA ASN A 121 -8.28 -5.32 15.19
C ASN A 121 -8.02 -5.56 13.69
N ASP A 122 -8.76 -6.50 13.09
CA ASP A 122 -8.66 -6.77 11.64
C ASP A 122 -9.41 -5.71 10.83
N SER A 123 -8.92 -4.46 10.90
CA SER A 123 -9.47 -3.33 10.15
C SER A 123 -8.72 -3.10 8.85
N TYR A 124 -9.45 -2.60 7.86
CA TYR A 124 -8.94 -2.29 6.53
C TYR A 124 -9.33 -0.87 6.17
N ARG A 125 -8.39 -0.15 5.58
CA ARG A 125 -8.70 1.08 4.86
C ARG A 125 -9.07 0.73 3.43
N VAL A 126 -10.17 1.29 2.95
CA VAL A 126 -10.71 1.03 1.62
C VAL A 126 -10.30 2.16 0.68
N PHE A 127 -9.83 1.77 -0.50
CA PHE A 127 -9.46 2.65 -1.59
C PHE A 127 -10.21 2.22 -2.84
N MET A 128 -10.47 3.16 -3.75
CA MET A 128 -10.71 2.77 -5.14
C MET A 128 -9.40 2.34 -5.77
N GLY A 129 -9.39 1.31 -6.58
CA GLY A 129 -8.14 0.86 -7.15
C GLY A 129 -8.21 -0.44 -7.93
N ALA A 130 -7.08 -0.73 -8.57
CA ALA A 130 -6.88 -1.92 -9.35
C ALA A 130 -5.41 -2.35 -9.27
N LEU A 131 -5.19 -3.66 -9.41
CA LEU A 131 -3.87 -4.24 -9.56
C LEU A 131 -3.62 -4.55 -11.04
N THR A 132 -2.45 -4.16 -11.53
CA THR A 132 -1.97 -4.46 -12.89
C THR A 132 -0.56 -5.03 -12.83
N TYR A 133 -0.23 -5.95 -13.73
CA TYR A 133 1.05 -6.65 -13.77
C TYR A 133 1.34 -7.24 -15.15
#